data_AF-A0A2S8GH02-F1
#
_entry.id   AF-A0A2S8GH02-F1
#
_cell.length_a   1.000
_cell.length_b   1.000
_cell.length_c   1.000
_cell.angle_alpha   90.00
_cell.angle_beta   90.00
_cell.angle_gamma   90.00
#
_symmetry.space_group_name_H-M   'P 1'
#
loop_
_entity.id
_entity.type
_entity.pdbx_description
1 polymer ?
#
loop_
_entity_poly.entity_id
_entity_poly.type
_entity_poly.pdbx_seq_one_letter_code
_entity_poly.pdbx_strand_id
1 'polypeptide(L)'
;MSAAVLCLCAVIAGADARETIPDAAKMYQVLGRAYRLEEVQETLSIDEGLTLQPRRIADVQQRSLLFEIGASAFARDRIGSSFGRGSDRPEVIFALRIVPCPDEPQRLIAGYVMEGPSPEVKFAAFIDTERNLVYRLGGSSNNDKEVNEKEKAWIPSATRLVDDYAKQVAANPQDSMMADYYSLFRRHFVRPPEIEANCDAQLRSLDSMRLTLHLSAEGRQMEKVQDFKLASLLASELSLSAAEYFGGPQSTSEEVKQ
;
A
#
# COMPACT_ATOMS: atom_id res chain seq x y z
N MET A 1 4.25 41.86 -24.13
CA MET A 1 4.14 40.84 -23.08
C MET A 1 4.41 39.50 -23.72
N SER A 2 5.46 38.82 -23.26
CA SER A 2 6.16 37.74 -23.95
C SER A 2 5.43 36.39 -23.80
N ALA A 3 5.09 35.76 -24.92
CA ALA A 3 4.54 34.41 -25.00
C ALA A 3 5.49 33.33 -24.44
N ALA A 4 6.78 33.65 -24.25
CA ALA A 4 7.78 32.71 -23.75
C ALA A 4 7.62 32.40 -22.25
N VAL A 5 6.92 33.24 -21.48
CA VAL A 5 6.65 32.97 -20.04
C VAL A 5 5.50 31.97 -19.87
N LEU A 6 4.59 31.84 -20.85
CA LEU A 6 3.51 30.86 -20.81
C LEU A 6 3.95 29.45 -21.23
N CYS A 7 5.02 29.32 -22.01
CA CYS A 7 5.58 28.01 -22.37
C CYS A 7 6.38 27.35 -21.25
N LEU A 8 6.83 28.09 -20.23
CA LEU A 8 7.60 27.50 -19.12
C LEU A 8 6.69 26.85 -18.05
N CYS A 9 5.45 27.31 -17.90
CA CYS A 9 4.48 26.74 -16.94
C CYS A 9 3.70 25.54 -17.50
N ALA A 10 3.72 25.32 -18.81
CA ALA A 10 3.00 24.23 -19.46
C ALA A 10 3.76 22.89 -19.47
N VAL A 11 5.04 22.87 -19.06
CA VAL A 11 5.91 21.67 -19.11
C VAL A 11 5.94 20.89 -17.79
N ILE A 12 5.27 21.37 -16.73
CA ILE A 12 5.26 20.69 -15.41
C ILE A 12 4.04 19.77 -15.24
N ALA A 13 3.12 19.72 -16.22
CA ALA A 13 2.01 18.78 -16.19
C ALA A 13 2.51 17.36 -16.55
N GLY A 14 2.74 16.54 -15.53
CA GLY A 14 3.08 15.11 -15.69
C GLY A 14 4.54 14.73 -15.40
N ALA A 15 5.28 15.52 -14.63
CA ALA A 15 6.59 15.09 -14.10
C ALA A 15 6.43 13.78 -13.30
N ASP A 16 7.32 12.82 -13.55
CA ASP A 16 7.35 11.55 -12.80
C ASP A 16 7.52 11.85 -11.30
N ALA A 17 6.82 11.12 -10.43
CA ALA A 17 6.97 11.27 -8.99
C ALA A 17 8.43 11.15 -8.53
N ARG A 18 9.26 10.40 -9.26
CA ARG A 18 10.70 10.27 -9.04
C ARG A 18 11.49 11.56 -9.24
N GLU A 19 10.98 12.54 -10.00
CA GLU A 19 11.63 13.85 -10.10
C GLU A 19 11.46 14.67 -8.80
N THR A 20 10.33 14.47 -8.11
CA THR A 20 10.01 15.17 -6.85
C THR A 20 10.49 14.41 -5.62
N ILE A 21 10.43 13.09 -5.67
CA ILE A 21 10.85 12.14 -4.61
C ILE A 21 11.90 11.22 -5.24
N PRO A 22 13.18 11.64 -5.29
CA PRO A 22 14.20 10.95 -6.08
C PRO A 22 14.69 9.64 -5.48
N ASP A 23 14.47 9.42 -4.18
CA ASP A 23 15.02 8.26 -3.47
C ASP A 23 14.15 7.83 -2.28
N ALA A 24 14.51 6.68 -1.72
CA ALA A 24 13.83 6.08 -0.57
C ALA A 24 13.93 6.96 0.69
N ALA A 25 15.04 7.68 0.88
CA ALA A 25 15.23 8.58 2.01
C ALA A 25 14.22 9.73 1.97
N LYS A 26 13.97 10.29 0.78
CA LYS A 26 12.97 11.34 0.59
C LYS A 26 11.55 10.80 0.78
N MET A 27 11.27 9.60 0.28
CA MET A 27 9.99 8.93 0.53
C MET A 27 9.75 8.71 2.04
N TYR A 28 10.78 8.26 2.76
CA TYR A 28 10.73 8.13 4.22
C TYR A 28 10.44 9.48 4.90
N GLN A 29 11.03 10.59 4.45
CA GLN A 29 10.70 11.91 5.00
C GLN A 29 9.24 12.30 4.76
N VAL A 30 8.69 12.00 3.57
CA VAL A 30 7.29 12.28 3.23
C VAL A 30 6.34 11.49 4.14
N LEU A 31 6.55 10.17 4.25
CA LEU A 31 5.78 9.30 5.14
C LEU A 31 6.00 9.65 6.62
N GLY A 32 7.24 10.00 6.97
CA GLY A 32 7.68 10.46 8.28
C GLY A 32 6.88 11.64 8.78
N ARG A 33 6.67 12.65 7.93
CA ARG A 33 5.84 13.83 8.25
C ARG A 33 4.36 13.48 8.36
N ALA A 34 3.85 12.63 7.47
CA ALA A 34 2.43 12.24 7.45
C ALA A 34 2.04 11.43 8.72
N TYR A 35 2.91 10.53 9.15
CA TYR A 35 2.66 9.62 10.28
C TYR A 35 3.38 10.02 11.58
N ARG A 36 4.20 11.08 11.54
CA ARG A 36 5.08 11.49 12.64
C ARG A 36 5.98 10.36 13.11
N LEU A 37 6.63 9.65 12.17
CA LEU A 37 7.42 8.45 12.47
C LEU A 37 8.55 8.71 13.47
N GLU A 38 9.07 9.94 13.55
CA GLU A 38 10.06 10.35 14.55
C GLU A 38 9.48 10.40 15.98
N GLU A 39 8.20 10.74 16.13
CA GLU A 39 7.48 10.73 17.42
C GLU A 39 7.05 9.32 17.82
N VAL A 40 6.91 8.42 16.85
CA VAL A 40 6.63 7.00 17.07
C VAL A 40 7.92 6.34 17.60
N GLN A 41 8.12 6.46 18.91
CA GLN A 41 9.28 5.89 19.63
C GLN A 41 9.44 4.37 19.45
N GLU A 42 8.45 3.72 18.86
CA GLU A 42 8.40 2.29 18.61
C GLU A 42 9.11 1.87 17.33
N THR A 43 9.58 2.77 16.46
CA THR A 43 10.22 2.39 15.19
C THR A 43 11.61 3.00 14.99
N LEU A 44 12.52 2.21 14.41
CA LEU A 44 13.83 2.63 13.89
C LEU A 44 13.82 2.51 12.39
N SER A 45 14.25 3.56 11.70
CA SER A 45 14.56 3.50 10.28
C SER A 45 15.96 2.93 10.09
N ILE A 46 16.08 1.98 9.16
CA ILE A 46 17.33 1.35 8.76
C ILE A 46 17.46 1.51 7.24
N ASP A 47 18.70 1.49 6.74
CA ASP A 47 19.04 1.59 5.32
C ASP A 47 18.36 2.79 4.64
N GLU A 48 18.55 3.98 5.23
CA GLU A 48 18.03 5.24 4.69
C GLU A 48 16.50 5.27 4.51
N GLY A 49 15.75 4.52 5.31
CA GLY A 49 14.29 4.49 5.23
C GLY A 49 13.72 3.38 4.36
N LEU A 50 14.55 2.51 3.80
CA LEU A 50 14.08 1.31 3.10
C LEU A 50 13.35 0.35 4.03
N THR A 51 13.76 0.28 5.29
CA THR A 51 13.14 -0.60 6.27
C THR A 51 12.81 0.12 7.58
N LEU A 52 11.74 -0.34 8.24
CA LEU A 52 11.40 0.00 9.61
C LEU A 52 11.48 -1.24 10.48
N GLN A 53 12.16 -1.12 11.61
CA GLN A 53 12.19 -2.13 12.66
C GLN A 53 11.56 -1.59 13.94
N PRO A 54 10.75 -2.39 14.65
CA PRO A 54 10.29 -2.04 15.99
C PRO A 54 11.48 -1.87 16.94
N ARG A 55 11.52 -0.79 17.73
CA ARG A 55 12.50 -0.67 18.83
C ARG A 55 12.28 -1.79 19.83
N ARG A 56 13.35 -2.51 20.18
CA ARG A 56 13.30 -3.45 21.30
C ARG A 56 13.04 -2.66 22.58
N ILE A 57 12.04 -3.07 23.36
CA ILE A 57 11.66 -2.41 24.62
C ILE A 57 12.84 -2.36 25.61
N ALA A 58 13.80 -3.29 25.51
CA ALA A 58 15.03 -3.29 26.29
C ALA A 58 15.89 -2.02 26.07
N ASP A 59 15.89 -1.45 24.86
CA ASP A 59 16.61 -0.22 24.53
C ASP A 59 15.84 1.04 25.00
N VAL A 60 14.52 0.95 25.10
CA VAL A 60 13.65 2.04 25.56
C VAL A 60 13.70 2.18 27.08
N GLN A 61 13.82 1.07 27.82
CA GLN A 61 13.91 1.10 29.29
C GLN A 61 15.15 1.81 29.85
N GLN A 62 16.22 1.99 29.07
CA GLN A 62 17.36 2.80 29.50
C GLN A 62 17.12 4.32 29.45
N ARG A 63 16.10 4.79 28.70
CA ARG A 63 15.72 6.22 28.67
C ARG A 63 14.50 6.56 29.52
N SER A 64 13.62 5.59 29.81
CA SER A 64 12.37 5.84 30.54
C SER A 64 12.46 5.74 32.08
N LEU A 65 13.60 5.36 32.66
CA LEU A 65 13.77 5.34 34.13
C LEU A 65 13.86 6.74 34.76
N LEU A 66 13.70 7.82 33.98
CA LEU A 66 13.64 9.21 34.47
C LEU A 66 12.30 9.93 34.27
N PHE A 67 11.28 9.32 33.66
CA PHE A 67 9.97 9.97 33.48
C PHE A 67 8.80 9.02 33.77
N GLU A 68 8.36 9.09 35.03
CA GLU A 68 6.97 9.11 35.49
C GLU A 68 5.93 8.16 34.86
N ILE A 69 5.62 7.11 35.63
CA ILE A 69 4.28 6.74 36.13
C ILE A 69 3.08 7.31 35.33
N GLY A 70 2.39 6.42 34.60
CA GLY A 70 0.93 6.49 34.48
C GLY A 70 0.34 6.76 33.09
N ALA A 71 0.48 5.84 32.12
CA ALA A 71 -0.50 5.74 31.03
C ALA A 71 -0.47 4.38 30.30
N SER A 72 -1.65 3.78 30.19
CA SER A 72 -2.07 2.71 29.26
C SER A 72 -1.63 1.26 29.54
N ALA A 73 -2.42 0.60 30.39
CA ALA A 73 -2.45 -0.86 30.55
C ALA A 73 -3.20 -1.61 29.43
N PHE A 74 -3.57 -0.96 28.32
CA PHE A 74 -4.45 -1.54 27.28
C PHE A 74 -3.75 -1.98 25.98
N ALA A 75 -2.45 -1.72 25.80
CA ALA A 75 -1.72 -2.14 24.60
C ALA A 75 -0.95 -3.48 24.77
N ARG A 76 -0.93 -4.08 25.97
CA ARG A 76 -0.10 -5.27 26.24
C ARG A 76 -0.73 -6.62 25.88
N ASP A 77 -2.04 -6.68 25.63
CA ASP A 77 -2.74 -7.98 25.65
C ASP A 77 -2.92 -8.67 24.28
N ARG A 78 -2.56 -8.02 23.16
CA ARG A 78 -2.64 -8.65 21.82
C ARG A 78 -1.31 -9.09 21.20
N ILE A 79 -0.18 -8.75 21.80
CA ILE A 79 1.16 -9.24 21.38
C ILE A 79 1.63 -10.41 22.29
N GLY A 80 0.81 -10.82 23.25
CA GLY A 80 1.24 -11.64 24.39
C GLY A 80 0.87 -13.12 24.39
N SER A 81 -0.10 -13.60 23.62
CA SER A 81 -0.76 -14.89 23.95
C SER A 81 -0.44 -16.11 23.07
N SER A 82 0.51 -16.04 22.12
CA SER A 82 0.78 -17.22 21.26
C SER A 82 2.26 -17.56 20.99
N PHE A 83 3.22 -16.83 21.56
CA PHE A 83 4.64 -17.08 21.27
C PHE A 83 5.42 -17.32 22.56
N GLY A 84 5.93 -18.54 22.70
CA GLY A 84 6.65 -19.05 23.86
C GLY A 84 7.79 -18.16 24.34
N ARG A 85 8.12 -18.28 25.64
CA ARG A 85 9.24 -17.61 26.33
C ARG A 85 10.62 -18.12 25.88
N GLY A 86 10.90 -18.10 24.57
CA GLY A 86 12.22 -18.33 23.99
C GLY A 86 12.75 -17.02 23.41
N SER A 87 14.03 -16.74 23.65
CA SER A 87 14.71 -15.46 23.40
C SER A 87 14.95 -15.10 21.92
N ASP A 88 14.43 -15.85 20.96
CA ASP A 88 14.54 -15.57 19.52
C ASP A 88 13.15 -15.29 18.94
N ARG A 89 12.62 -14.09 19.22
CA ARG A 89 11.52 -13.59 18.38
C ARG A 89 12.14 -13.16 17.05
N PRO A 90 11.66 -13.66 15.90
CA PRO A 90 12.10 -13.14 14.62
C PRO A 90 11.88 -11.63 14.61
N GLU A 91 12.91 -10.89 14.23
CA GLU A 91 12.86 -9.45 14.13
C GLU A 91 11.81 -9.10 13.07
N VAL A 92 10.76 -8.39 13.48
CA VAL A 92 9.71 -7.96 12.56
C VAL A 92 10.27 -6.79 11.76
N ILE A 93 10.48 -6.99 10.46
CA ILE A 93 11.01 -5.96 9.55
C ILE A 93 9.89 -5.55 8.60
N PHE A 94 9.65 -4.25 8.48
CA PHE A 94 8.74 -3.71 7.48
C PHE A 94 9.54 -3.07 6.35
N ALA A 95 9.34 -3.52 5.12
CA ALA A 95 9.99 -2.98 3.92
C ALA A 95 9.13 -1.91 3.25
N LEU A 96 9.77 -0.88 2.70
CA LEU A 96 9.12 0.15 1.89
C LEU A 96 8.69 -0.43 0.53
N ARG A 97 7.38 -0.38 0.26
CA ARG A 97 6.74 -0.82 -0.98
C ARG A 97 6.05 0.35 -1.64
N ILE A 98 6.00 0.32 -2.97
CA ILE A 98 5.43 1.39 -3.80
C ILE A 98 4.54 0.77 -4.88
N VAL A 99 3.32 1.26 -5.03
CA VAL A 99 2.41 0.93 -6.12
C VAL A 99 2.25 2.20 -6.96
N PRO A 100 2.91 2.32 -8.13
CA PRO A 100 2.71 3.46 -9.02
C PRO A 100 1.31 3.46 -9.63
N CYS A 101 0.73 4.64 -9.86
CA CYS A 101 -0.53 4.76 -10.58
C CYS A 101 -0.30 4.62 -12.11
N PRO A 102 -1.00 3.70 -12.79
CA PRO A 102 -0.97 3.61 -14.24
C PRO A 102 -1.41 4.92 -14.90
N ASP A 103 -0.67 5.35 -15.93
CA ASP A 103 -0.87 6.59 -16.71
C ASP A 103 -0.79 7.91 -15.93
N GLU A 104 -0.53 7.86 -14.61
CA GLU A 104 -0.42 9.03 -13.75
C GLU A 104 0.88 8.94 -12.93
N PRO A 105 2.04 9.12 -13.58
CA PRO A 105 3.35 8.86 -12.96
C PRO A 105 3.66 9.76 -11.76
N GLN A 106 2.94 10.88 -11.61
CA GLN A 106 3.03 11.77 -10.46
C GLN A 106 2.28 11.24 -9.21
N ARG A 107 1.46 10.19 -9.35
CA ARG A 107 0.66 9.59 -8.28
C ARG A 107 1.13 8.17 -7.95
N LEU A 108 1.13 7.85 -6.65
CA LEU A 108 1.50 6.51 -6.17
C LEU A 108 0.90 6.23 -4.80
N ILE A 109 0.87 4.95 -4.42
CA ILE A 109 0.70 4.50 -3.04
C ILE A 109 2.06 4.06 -2.52
N ALA A 110 2.48 4.54 -1.34
CA ALA A 110 3.71 4.09 -0.69
C ALA A 110 3.46 3.73 0.76
N GLY A 111 4.17 2.73 1.27
CA GLY A 111 4.03 2.33 2.65
C GLY A 111 4.95 1.21 3.09
N TYR A 112 4.87 0.86 4.37
CA TYR A 112 5.71 -0.14 5.00
C TYR A 112 4.94 -1.42 5.24
N VAL A 113 5.47 -2.53 4.70
CA VAL A 113 4.82 -3.84 4.71
C VAL A 113 5.73 -4.86 5.38
N MET A 114 5.18 -5.61 6.32
CA MET A 114 5.86 -6.76 6.92
C MET A 114 5.90 -7.88 5.90
N GLU A 115 7.09 -8.36 5.57
CA GLU A 115 7.25 -9.52 4.69
C GLU A 115 6.92 -10.82 5.44
N GLY A 116 6.28 -11.77 4.76
CA GLY A 116 5.94 -13.07 5.33
C GLY A 116 4.68 -13.69 4.76
N PRO A 117 4.24 -14.85 5.29
CA PRO A 117 3.05 -15.56 4.80
C PRO A 117 1.74 -14.82 5.04
N SER A 118 1.74 -13.82 5.94
CA SER A 118 0.59 -12.95 6.21
C SER A 118 1.10 -11.51 6.25
N PRO A 119 1.28 -10.87 5.08
CA PRO A 119 1.83 -9.53 5.02
C PRO A 119 0.93 -8.52 5.75
N GLU A 120 1.53 -7.66 6.56
CA GLU A 120 0.82 -6.63 7.32
C GLU A 120 1.32 -5.25 6.92
N VAL A 121 0.39 -4.36 6.56
CA VAL A 121 0.71 -2.98 6.18
C VAL A 121 0.62 -2.08 7.41
N LYS A 122 1.73 -1.46 7.80
CA LYS A 122 1.81 -0.62 9.01
C LYS A 122 1.46 0.84 8.76
N PHE A 123 2.06 1.41 7.72
CA PHE A 123 1.87 2.79 7.28
C PHE A 123 1.67 2.78 5.78
N ALA A 124 0.70 3.52 5.25
CA ALA A 124 0.41 3.53 3.82
C ALA A 124 -0.21 4.86 3.43
N ALA A 125 0.33 5.56 2.44
CA ALA A 125 -0.24 6.82 1.98
C ALA A 125 -0.44 6.82 0.47
N PHE A 126 -1.50 7.48 0.03
CA PHE A 126 -1.65 7.95 -1.34
C PHE A 126 -0.90 9.28 -1.48
N ILE A 127 -0.04 9.40 -2.49
CA ILE A 127 0.85 10.55 -2.70
C ILE A 127 0.60 11.10 -4.10
N ASP A 128 0.40 12.42 -4.19
CA ASP A 128 0.30 13.18 -5.44
C ASP A 128 1.39 14.24 -5.44
N THR A 129 2.46 13.99 -6.21
CA THR A 129 3.65 14.84 -6.23
C THR A 129 3.44 16.15 -6.97
N GLU A 130 2.61 16.16 -8.01
CA GLU A 130 2.25 17.37 -8.77
C GLU A 130 1.50 18.37 -7.88
N ARG A 131 0.59 17.88 -7.04
CA ARG A 131 -0.19 18.73 -6.13
C ARG A 131 0.44 18.90 -4.74
N ASN A 132 1.55 18.22 -4.49
CA ASN A 132 2.21 18.13 -3.19
C ASN A 132 1.23 17.73 -2.06
N LEU A 133 0.46 16.66 -2.30
CA LEU A 133 -0.53 16.14 -1.36
C LEU A 133 -0.17 14.73 -0.90
N VAL A 134 -0.47 14.45 0.37
CA VAL A 134 -0.29 13.13 0.99
C VAL A 134 -1.55 12.80 1.79
N TYR A 135 -2.11 11.62 1.55
CA TYR A 135 -3.27 11.11 2.27
C TYR A 135 -3.00 9.79 2.92
N ARG A 136 -3.31 9.72 4.20
CA ARG A 136 -3.05 8.57 5.05
C ARG A 136 -4.12 7.52 4.83
N LEU A 137 -3.72 6.33 4.41
CA LEU A 137 -4.53 5.13 4.38
C LEU A 137 -4.46 4.43 5.75
N GLY A 138 -5.53 3.76 6.15
CA GLY A 138 -5.62 2.95 7.36
C GLY A 138 -5.67 3.72 8.69
N GLY A 139 -5.76 5.05 8.67
CA GLY A 139 -5.95 5.85 9.88
C GLY A 139 -7.39 5.74 10.38
N SER A 140 -7.58 5.35 11.65
CA SER A 140 -8.85 5.56 12.37
C SER A 140 -9.02 7.06 12.65
N SER A 141 -9.23 7.86 11.60
CA SER A 141 -9.95 9.09 11.81
C SER A 141 -11.41 8.67 11.92
N ASN A 142 -11.93 8.62 13.15
CA ASN A 142 -13.37 8.56 13.48
C ASN A 142 -14.20 9.71 12.86
N ASN A 143 -13.63 10.44 11.92
CA ASN A 143 -14.28 11.43 11.11
C ASN A 143 -14.54 10.78 9.75
N ASP A 144 -15.69 10.11 9.64
CA ASP A 144 -16.48 9.99 8.40
C ASP A 144 -16.84 11.41 7.91
N LYS A 145 -15.84 12.23 7.63
CA LYS A 145 -16.04 13.50 6.95
C LYS A 145 -16.14 13.15 5.48
N GLU A 146 -17.24 13.60 4.89
CA GLU A 146 -17.48 13.57 3.45
C GLU A 146 -16.17 13.77 2.68
N VAL A 147 -15.96 12.93 1.67
CA VAL A 147 -14.84 13.02 0.75
C VAL A 147 -14.69 14.48 0.33
N ASN A 148 -13.65 15.14 0.83
CA ASN A 148 -13.44 16.56 0.54
C ASN A 148 -13.25 16.71 -0.99
N GLU A 149 -13.56 17.87 -1.57
CA GLU A 149 -13.30 18.15 -2.99
C GLU A 149 -11.85 17.81 -3.40
N LYS A 150 -10.90 17.95 -2.47
CA LYS A 150 -9.49 17.53 -2.68
C LYS A 150 -9.33 16.02 -2.87
N GLU A 151 -10.10 15.22 -2.14
CA GLU A 151 -10.06 13.75 -2.17
C GLU A 151 -10.81 13.20 -3.40
N LYS A 152 -11.84 13.90 -3.87
CA LYS A 152 -12.56 13.53 -5.11
C LYS A 152 -11.64 13.46 -6.31
N ALA A 153 -10.58 14.28 -6.34
CA ALA A 153 -9.61 14.28 -7.42
C ALA A 153 -8.79 12.99 -7.53
N TRP A 154 -8.75 12.15 -6.49
CA TRP A 154 -8.01 10.88 -6.50
C TRP A 154 -8.87 9.67 -6.84
N ILE A 155 -10.19 9.81 -6.80
CA ILE A 155 -11.12 8.73 -7.11
C ILE A 155 -10.80 8.08 -8.47
N PRO A 156 -10.53 8.82 -9.57
CA PRO A 156 -10.23 8.21 -10.86
C PRO A 156 -8.98 7.30 -10.80
N SER A 157 -7.86 7.79 -10.24
CA SER A 157 -6.61 7.02 -10.16
C SER A 157 -6.73 5.83 -9.22
N ALA A 158 -7.39 6.02 -8.07
CA ALA A 158 -7.63 4.95 -7.12
C ALA A 158 -8.55 3.87 -7.73
N THR A 159 -9.59 4.27 -8.46
CA THR A 159 -10.48 3.32 -9.17
C THR A 159 -9.69 2.51 -10.18
N ARG A 160 -8.82 3.17 -10.96
CA ARG A 160 -8.00 2.49 -11.96
C ARG A 160 -7.01 1.48 -11.35
N LEU A 161 -6.35 1.85 -10.25
CA LEU A 161 -5.50 0.92 -9.50
C LEU A 161 -6.27 -0.31 -9.02
N VAL A 162 -7.49 -0.10 -8.54
CA VAL A 162 -8.38 -1.15 -8.06
C VAL A 162 -8.84 -2.05 -9.21
N ASP A 163 -9.13 -1.49 -10.39
CA ASP A 163 -9.46 -2.25 -11.60
C ASP A 163 -8.29 -3.11 -12.10
N ASP A 164 -7.08 -2.54 -12.13
CA ASP A 164 -5.89 -3.28 -12.57
C ASP A 164 -5.53 -4.40 -11.58
N TYR A 165 -5.74 -4.16 -10.28
CA TYR A 165 -5.63 -5.22 -9.28
C TYR A 165 -6.65 -6.34 -9.50
N ALA A 166 -7.91 -6.01 -9.79
CA ALA A 166 -8.93 -7.02 -10.05
C ALA A 166 -8.60 -7.87 -11.28
N LYS A 167 -8.09 -7.26 -12.37
CA LYS A 167 -7.61 -8.01 -13.54
C LYS A 167 -6.49 -8.98 -13.17
N GLN A 168 -5.57 -8.59 -12.30
CA GLN A 168 -4.51 -9.47 -11.83
C GLN A 168 -5.06 -10.64 -11.00
N VAL A 169 -6.00 -10.38 -10.10
CA VAL A 169 -6.66 -11.42 -9.28
C VAL A 169 -7.42 -12.43 -10.17
N ALA A 170 -8.07 -11.95 -11.24
CA ALA A 170 -8.71 -12.83 -12.22
C ALA A 170 -7.68 -13.64 -13.03
N ALA A 171 -6.54 -13.06 -13.37
CA ALA A 171 -5.49 -13.72 -14.15
C ALA A 171 -4.59 -14.65 -13.33
N ASN A 172 -4.56 -14.53 -11.99
CA ASN A 172 -3.68 -15.30 -11.11
C ASN A 172 -4.48 -16.13 -10.08
N PRO A 173 -4.78 -17.41 -10.37
CA PRO A 173 -5.46 -18.32 -9.44
C PRO A 173 -4.70 -18.60 -8.13
N GLN A 174 -3.42 -18.24 -8.05
CA GLN A 174 -2.58 -18.40 -6.87
C GLN A 174 -2.47 -17.11 -6.05
N ASP A 175 -3.22 -16.06 -6.40
CA ASP A 175 -3.25 -14.82 -5.63
C ASP A 175 -3.58 -15.11 -4.16
N SER A 176 -2.71 -14.64 -3.26
CA SER A 176 -2.80 -14.95 -1.83
C SER A 176 -4.15 -14.58 -1.20
N MET A 177 -4.89 -13.61 -1.74
CA MET A 177 -6.17 -13.20 -1.19
C MET A 177 -7.33 -14.10 -1.64
N MET A 178 -7.20 -14.76 -2.80
CA MET A 178 -8.30 -15.52 -3.44
C MET A 178 -7.97 -17.00 -3.71
N ALA A 179 -6.73 -17.45 -3.51
CA ALA A 179 -6.28 -18.82 -3.80
C ALA A 179 -7.11 -19.90 -3.08
N ASP A 180 -7.52 -19.62 -1.83
CA ASP A 180 -8.40 -20.51 -1.07
C ASP A 180 -9.76 -20.69 -1.75
N TYR A 181 -10.27 -19.63 -2.39
CA TYR A 181 -11.55 -19.63 -3.07
C TYR A 181 -11.49 -20.39 -4.40
N TYR A 182 -10.44 -20.18 -5.19
CA TYR A 182 -10.16 -21.01 -6.37
C TYR A 182 -10.04 -22.49 -6.00
N SER A 183 -9.31 -22.79 -4.92
CA SER A 183 -9.13 -24.15 -4.41
C SER A 183 -10.46 -24.76 -3.96
N LEU A 184 -11.33 -23.99 -3.31
CA LEU A 184 -12.67 -24.41 -2.92
C LEU A 184 -13.52 -24.73 -4.15
N PHE A 185 -13.58 -23.83 -5.14
CA PHE A 185 -14.33 -24.05 -6.38
C PHE A 185 -13.86 -25.31 -7.11
N ARG A 186 -12.53 -25.49 -7.22
CA ARG A 186 -11.91 -26.63 -7.88
C ARG A 186 -12.29 -27.98 -7.26
N ARG A 187 -12.53 -28.04 -5.95
CA ARG A 187 -12.94 -29.26 -5.22
C ARG A 187 -14.35 -29.74 -5.58
N HIS A 188 -15.16 -28.92 -6.25
CA HIS A 188 -16.48 -29.34 -6.73
C HIS A 188 -16.43 -30.29 -7.93
N PHE A 189 -15.23 -30.55 -8.50
CA PHE A 189 -15.02 -31.36 -9.68
C PHE A 189 -14.11 -32.56 -9.38
N VAL A 190 -14.46 -33.75 -9.88
CA VAL A 190 -13.59 -34.95 -9.77
C VAL A 190 -12.37 -34.82 -10.67
N ARG A 191 -12.58 -34.27 -11.88
CA ARG A 191 -11.53 -33.87 -12.83
C ARG A 191 -11.73 -32.38 -13.09
N PRO A 192 -10.91 -31.50 -12.50
CA PRO A 192 -11.12 -30.07 -12.64
C PRO A 192 -11.00 -29.60 -14.09
N PRO A 193 -12.04 -28.99 -14.67
CA PRO A 193 -11.94 -28.30 -15.95
C PRO A 193 -11.10 -27.03 -15.83
N GLU A 194 -10.87 -26.35 -16.96
CA GLU A 194 -10.39 -24.97 -16.96
C GLU A 194 -11.44 -24.07 -16.28
N ILE A 195 -10.97 -23.21 -15.38
CA ILE A 195 -11.82 -22.30 -14.62
C ILE A 195 -11.70 -20.93 -15.28
N GLU A 196 -12.82 -20.41 -15.77
CA GLU A 196 -12.92 -19.03 -16.20
C GLU A 196 -13.10 -18.15 -14.97
N ALA A 197 -12.32 -17.08 -14.89
CA ALA A 197 -12.38 -16.12 -13.80
C ALA A 197 -12.58 -14.70 -14.33
N ASN A 198 -13.52 -13.99 -13.73
CA ASN A 198 -13.67 -12.55 -13.91
C ASN A 198 -13.67 -11.90 -12.52
N CYS A 199 -13.04 -10.75 -12.38
CA CYS A 199 -13.04 -10.01 -11.14
C CYS A 199 -13.39 -8.56 -11.39
N ASP A 200 -14.46 -8.12 -10.73
CA ASP A 200 -14.92 -6.73 -10.76
C ASP A 200 -14.48 -6.02 -9.49
N ALA A 201 -14.18 -4.74 -9.64
CA ALA A 201 -13.61 -3.92 -8.59
C ALA A 201 -14.49 -2.68 -8.38
N GLN A 202 -14.69 -2.28 -7.13
CA GLN A 202 -15.42 -1.06 -6.82
C GLN A 202 -14.74 -0.32 -5.66
N LEU A 203 -14.26 0.88 -5.93
CA LEU A 203 -13.81 1.79 -4.89
C LEU A 203 -15.02 2.23 -4.03
N ARG A 204 -14.96 1.97 -2.72
CA ARG A 204 -16.00 2.36 -1.75
C ARG A 204 -15.65 3.68 -1.07
N SER A 205 -14.38 3.84 -0.74
CA SER A 205 -13.76 5.08 -0.26
C SER A 205 -12.29 5.08 -0.66
N LEU A 206 -11.56 6.16 -0.40
CA LEU A 206 -10.11 6.18 -0.65
C LEU A 206 -9.32 5.17 0.21
N ASP A 207 -9.92 4.63 1.27
CA ASP A 207 -9.27 3.62 2.12
C ASP A 207 -9.81 2.20 1.89
N SER A 208 -10.94 2.05 1.19
CA SER A 208 -11.60 0.75 1.02
C SER A 208 -12.09 0.49 -0.39
N MET A 209 -11.91 -0.75 -0.82
CA MET A 209 -12.39 -1.28 -2.09
C MET A 209 -13.18 -2.56 -1.86
N ARG A 210 -14.07 -2.88 -2.79
CA ARG A 210 -14.77 -4.16 -2.87
C ARG A 210 -14.32 -4.88 -4.12
N LEU A 211 -13.93 -6.14 -3.98
CA LEU A 211 -13.71 -7.05 -5.10
C LEU A 211 -14.84 -8.08 -5.16
N THR A 212 -15.30 -8.35 -6.36
CA THR A 212 -16.24 -9.43 -6.66
C THR A 212 -15.58 -10.37 -7.64
N LEU A 213 -15.21 -11.57 -7.18
CA LEU A 213 -14.63 -12.63 -8.01
C LEU A 213 -15.73 -13.60 -8.45
N HIS A 214 -15.89 -13.75 -9.76
CA HIS A 214 -16.78 -14.70 -10.41
C HIS A 214 -15.95 -15.84 -11.01
N LEU A 215 -16.24 -17.07 -10.62
CA LEU A 215 -15.65 -18.29 -11.17
C LEU A 215 -16.71 -19.10 -11.91
N SER A 216 -16.39 -19.58 -13.11
CA SER A 216 -17.27 -20.44 -13.89
C SER A 216 -16.53 -21.61 -14.52
N ALA A 217 -17.15 -22.80 -14.50
CA ALA A 217 -16.70 -23.96 -15.26
C ALA A 217 -17.81 -25.01 -15.40
N GLU A 218 -17.96 -25.60 -16.59
CA GLU A 218 -18.94 -26.66 -16.90
C GLU A 218 -20.38 -26.35 -16.41
N GLY A 219 -20.83 -25.10 -16.59
CA GLY A 219 -22.17 -24.66 -16.18
C GLY A 219 -22.34 -24.44 -14.67
N ARG A 220 -21.29 -24.62 -13.86
CA ARG A 220 -21.26 -24.21 -12.45
C ARG A 220 -20.67 -22.83 -12.31
N GLN A 221 -21.20 -22.08 -11.35
CA GLN A 221 -20.76 -20.73 -11.05
C GLN A 221 -20.60 -20.56 -9.55
N MET A 222 -19.67 -19.69 -9.17
CA MET A 222 -19.37 -19.39 -7.78
C MET A 222 -18.92 -17.93 -7.68
N GLU A 223 -19.43 -17.19 -6.69
CA GLU A 223 -19.18 -15.75 -6.51
C GLU A 223 -18.67 -15.43 -5.11
N LYS A 224 -17.54 -14.72 -5.04
CA LYS A 224 -16.98 -14.19 -3.79
C LYS A 224 -16.98 -12.67 -3.82
N VAL A 225 -17.70 -12.08 -2.88
CA VAL A 225 -17.57 -10.65 -2.56
C VAL A 225 -16.67 -10.50 -1.35
N GLN A 226 -15.69 -9.60 -1.42
CA GLN A 226 -14.80 -9.29 -0.31
C GLN A 226 -14.39 -7.82 -0.31
N ASP A 227 -14.47 -7.21 0.87
CA ASP A 227 -14.01 -5.84 1.11
C ASP A 227 -12.54 -5.86 1.56
N PHE A 228 -11.73 -4.99 0.99
CA PHE A 228 -10.31 -4.84 1.26
C PHE A 228 -9.97 -3.38 1.55
N LYS A 229 -8.88 -3.17 2.29
CA LYS A 229 -8.28 -1.85 2.39
C LYS A 229 -7.46 -1.57 1.14
N LEU A 230 -7.50 -0.35 0.63
CA LEU A 230 -6.66 0.06 -0.51
C LEU A 230 -5.16 -0.11 -0.18
N ALA A 231 -4.78 0.12 1.08
CA ALA A 231 -3.43 -0.14 1.58
C ALA A 231 -2.94 -1.58 1.32
N SER A 232 -3.84 -2.57 1.20
CA SER A 232 -3.48 -3.98 0.94
C SER A 232 -2.83 -4.19 -0.43
N LEU A 233 -2.98 -3.25 -1.36
CA LEU A 233 -2.26 -3.27 -2.64
C LEU A 233 -0.73 -3.21 -2.45
N LEU A 234 -0.24 -2.64 -1.36
CA LEU A 234 1.19 -2.65 -1.03
C LEU A 234 1.72 -4.05 -0.71
N ALA A 235 0.83 -4.99 -0.38
CA ALA A 235 1.16 -6.39 -0.12
C ALA A 235 0.89 -7.31 -1.33
N SER A 236 0.38 -6.78 -2.45
CA SER A 236 0.15 -7.55 -3.67
C SER A 236 1.34 -7.46 -4.64
N GLU A 237 1.30 -8.23 -5.72
CA GLU A 237 2.36 -8.22 -6.74
C GLU A 237 2.33 -6.95 -7.63
N LEU A 238 1.34 -6.06 -7.47
CA LEU A 238 1.40 -4.70 -8.05
C LEU A 238 2.46 -3.83 -7.40
N SER A 239 2.87 -4.18 -6.18
CA SER A 239 3.85 -3.40 -5.44
C SER A 239 5.27 -3.71 -5.89
N LEU A 240 6.04 -2.67 -6.10
CA LEU A 240 7.48 -2.70 -6.31
C LEU A 240 8.19 -2.48 -4.97
N SER A 241 9.36 -3.09 -4.81
CA SER A 241 10.27 -2.64 -3.75
C SER A 241 10.73 -1.21 -4.05
N ALA A 242 11.08 -0.46 -3.00
CA ALA A 242 11.65 0.88 -3.20
C ALA A 242 12.90 0.85 -4.09
N ALA A 243 13.76 -0.17 -3.95
CA ALA A 243 14.94 -0.33 -4.80
C ALA A 243 14.59 -0.50 -6.28
N GLU A 244 13.59 -1.32 -6.61
CA GLU A 244 13.12 -1.50 -7.99
C GLU A 244 12.47 -0.21 -8.54
N TYR A 245 11.65 0.47 -7.73
CA TYR A 245 10.96 1.68 -8.17
C TYR A 245 11.93 2.83 -8.47
N PHE A 246 12.85 3.13 -7.55
CA PHE A 246 13.82 4.22 -7.72
C PHE A 246 14.99 3.85 -8.64
N GLY A 247 15.35 2.57 -8.73
CA GLY A 247 16.42 2.09 -9.60
C GLY A 247 15.99 1.78 -11.05
N GLY A 248 14.68 1.67 -11.30
CA GLY A 248 14.14 1.38 -12.63
C GLY A 248 14.32 2.55 -13.61
N PRO A 249 14.24 2.30 -14.93
CA PRO A 249 14.31 3.35 -15.94
C PRO A 249 13.24 4.42 -15.66
N GLN A 250 13.65 5.69 -15.72
CA GLN A 250 12.71 6.80 -15.67
C GLN A 250 11.88 6.78 -16.95
N SER A 251 10.55 6.84 -16.83
CA SER A 251 9.68 6.90 -18.00
C SER A 251 9.90 8.24 -18.67
N THR A 252 10.86 8.31 -19.60
CA THR A 252 11.07 9.47 -20.44
C THR A 252 9.86 9.59 -21.34
N SER A 253 9.03 10.61 -21.11
CA SER A 253 7.77 10.90 -21.79
C SER A 253 7.91 11.21 -23.30
N GLU A 254 9.03 10.85 -23.93
CA GLU A 254 9.36 11.20 -25.31
C GLU A 254 8.72 10.29 -26.37
N GLU A 255 8.16 9.12 -26.03
CA GLU A 255 7.65 8.16 -27.04
C GLU A 255 6.16 8.33 -27.45
N VAL A 256 5.39 9.25 -26.84
CA VAL A 256 3.98 9.47 -27.24
C VAL A 256 3.85 10.68 -28.17
N LYS A 257 4.49 10.61 -29.34
CA LYS A 257 4.18 11.44 -30.51
C LYS A 257 4.36 10.63 -31.80
N GLN A 258 3.41 9.73 -32.09
CA GLN A 258 3.17 9.22 -33.45
C GLN A 258 1.67 9.23 -33.75
#